data_AF-A0AAW2SS93-F1
#
_entry.id   AF-A0AAW2SS93-F1
#
_cell.length_a   1.000
_cell.length_b   1.000
_cell.length_c   1.000
_cell.angle_alpha   90.00
_cell.angle_beta   90.00
_cell.angle_gamma   90.00
#
_symmetry.space_group_name_H-M   'P 1'
#
loop_
_entity.id
_entity.type
_entity.pdbx_description
1 polymer ?
#
loop_
_entity_poly.entity_id
_entity_poly.type
_entity_poly.pdbx_seq_one_letter_code
_entity_poly.pdbx_strand_id
1 'polypeptide(L)'
;MASIYMQGNAKLWYQGYTEKKEFLSWDDIVVNVLERFEDLDSERVMTEFNKLHHETTVNAYLERFAELKDQMLIFNKNQEVEFFMMKFISGLKEEV
;
A
#
# COMPACT_ATOMS: atom_id res chain seq x y z
N MET A 1 19.40 11.05 6.91
CA MET A 1 19.04 11.07 5.48
C MET A 1 18.77 9.66 5.02
N ALA A 2 17.70 9.40 4.26
CA ALA A 2 17.39 8.06 3.76
C ALA A 2 18.52 7.42 2.94
N SER A 3 19.34 8.24 2.29
CA SER A 3 20.52 7.83 1.53
C SER A 3 21.52 6.96 2.30
N ILE A 4 21.58 7.06 3.64
CA ILE A 4 22.50 6.24 4.46
C ILE A 4 22.06 4.78 4.54
N TYR A 5 20.77 4.52 4.32
CA TYR A 5 20.16 3.18 4.34
C TYR A 5 20.09 2.56 2.95
N MET A 6 20.38 3.32 1.89
CA MET A 6 20.37 2.83 0.51
C MET A 6 21.78 2.39 0.09
N GLN A 7 21.90 1.13 -0.30
CA GLN A 7 23.16 0.50 -0.69
C GLN A 7 23.04 -0.19 -2.05
N GLY A 8 24.17 -0.39 -2.72
CA GLY A 8 24.21 -1.04 -4.04
C GLY A 8 23.28 -0.36 -5.06
N ASN A 9 22.46 -1.15 -5.73
CA ASN A 9 21.53 -0.68 -6.77
C ASN A 9 20.49 0.33 -6.25
N ALA A 10 20.09 0.24 -4.98
CA ALA A 10 19.16 1.20 -4.39
C ALA A 10 19.78 2.60 -4.27
N LYS A 11 21.08 2.69 -4.00
CA LYS A 11 21.80 3.97 -3.96
C LYS A 11 21.88 4.63 -5.33
N LEU A 12 22.19 3.84 -6.37
CA LEU A 12 22.27 4.34 -7.75
C LEU A 12 20.92 4.88 -8.23
N TRP A 13 19.85 4.15 -7.94
CA TRP A 13 18.48 4.59 -8.22
C TRP A 13 18.15 5.91 -7.52
N TYR A 14 18.39 5.99 -6.21
CA TYR A 14 18.09 7.19 -5.43
C TYR A 14 18.87 8.41 -5.93
N GLN A 15 20.15 8.25 -6.26
CA GLN A 15 20.98 9.32 -6.84
C GLN A 15 20.37 9.84 -8.14
N GLY A 16 20.04 8.96 -9.08
CA GLY A 16 19.42 9.35 -10.35
C GLY A 16 18.07 10.06 -10.15
N TYR A 17 17.24 9.60 -9.23
CA TYR A 17 15.97 10.26 -8.90
C TYR A 17 16.17 11.64 -8.26
N THR A 18 17.15 11.79 -7.36
CA THR A 18 17.45 13.09 -6.76
C THR A 18 18.00 14.10 -7.77
N GLU A 19 18.80 13.65 -8.76
CA GLU A 19 19.32 14.51 -9.83
C GLU A 19 18.21 15.10 -10.70
N LYS A 20 17.16 14.31 -10.95
CA LYS A 20 15.98 14.76 -11.69
C LYS A 20 15.01 15.61 -10.86
N LYS A 21 15.24 15.74 -9.54
CA LYS A 21 14.36 16.42 -8.57
C LYS A 21 12.91 15.88 -8.60
N GLU A 22 12.77 14.57 -8.79
CA GLU A 22 11.45 13.93 -8.93
C GLU A 22 10.70 13.80 -7.59
N PHE A 23 11.36 13.97 -6.44
CA PHE A 23 10.72 13.92 -5.12
C PHE A 23 10.25 15.30 -4.66
N LEU A 24 8.95 15.43 -4.35
CA LEU A 24 8.37 16.66 -3.78
C LEU A 24 8.29 16.60 -2.24
N SER A 25 8.24 15.40 -1.67
CA SER A 25 8.07 15.14 -0.24
C SER A 25 8.68 13.79 0.20
N TRP A 26 8.73 13.55 1.51
CA TRP A 26 9.11 12.25 2.07
C TRP A 26 8.14 11.14 1.66
N ASP A 27 6.86 11.48 1.54
CA ASP A 27 5.82 10.54 1.14
C ASP A 27 6.01 10.05 -0.30
N ASP A 28 6.44 10.93 -1.19
CA ASP A 28 6.78 10.55 -2.56
C ASP A 28 7.95 9.56 -2.58
N ILE A 29 8.94 9.75 -1.70
CA ILE A 29 10.07 8.82 -1.57
C ILE A 29 9.55 7.45 -1.12
N VAL A 30 8.65 7.38 -0.13
CA VAL A 30 8.06 6.13 0.35
C VAL A 30 7.33 5.40 -0.78
N VAL A 31 6.43 6.10 -1.49
CA VAL A 31 5.68 5.53 -2.63
C VAL A 31 6.64 4.99 -3.70
N ASN A 32 7.62 5.78 -4.13
CA ASN A 32 8.57 5.39 -5.17
C ASN A 32 9.45 4.20 -4.76
N VAL A 33 9.80 4.07 -3.48
CA VAL A 33 10.52 2.90 -2.95
C VAL A 33 9.63 1.65 -3.03
N LEU A 34 8.38 1.75 -2.58
CA LEU A 34 7.44 0.62 -2.58
C LEU A 34 7.14 0.13 -4.00
N GLU A 35 6.86 1.05 -4.93
CA GLU A 35 6.65 0.70 -6.34
C GLU A 35 7.90 0.01 -6.95
N ARG A 36 9.10 0.51 -6.66
CA ARG A 36 10.33 0.02 -7.29
C ARG A 36 10.81 -1.33 -6.75
N PHE A 37 10.67 -1.56 -5.45
CA PHE A 37 11.30 -2.67 -4.74
C PHE A 37 10.30 -3.71 -4.22
N GLU A 38 9.05 -3.33 -3.97
CA GLU A 38 7.98 -4.24 -3.54
C GLU A 38 6.97 -4.56 -4.64
N ASP A 39 7.10 -3.92 -5.83
CA ASP A 39 6.13 -4.05 -6.92
C ASP A 39 4.70 -3.72 -6.45
N LEU A 40 4.64 -2.77 -5.51
CA LEU A 40 3.41 -2.32 -4.86
C LEU A 40 2.97 -1.04 -5.57
N ASP A 41 2.01 -1.18 -6.49
CA ASP A 41 1.37 -0.06 -7.16
C ASP A 41 -0.11 0.09 -6.75
N SER A 42 -0.65 1.30 -6.95
CA SER A 42 -2.02 1.65 -6.56
C SER A 42 -3.10 0.78 -7.23
N GLU A 43 -2.92 0.40 -8.51
CA GLU A 43 -3.90 -0.39 -9.27
C GLU A 43 -3.98 -1.82 -8.74
N ARG A 44 -2.82 -2.43 -8.46
CA ARG A 44 -2.73 -3.76 -7.87
C ARG A 44 -3.39 -3.79 -6.49
N VAL A 45 -3.04 -2.85 -5.60
CA VAL A 45 -3.64 -2.77 -4.26
C VAL A 45 -5.15 -2.58 -4.35
N MET A 46 -5.63 -1.69 -5.21
CA MET A 46 -7.07 -1.46 -5.41
C MET A 46 -7.79 -2.70 -5.93
N THR A 47 -7.16 -3.44 -6.85
CA THR A 47 -7.72 -4.68 -7.41
C THR A 47 -7.84 -5.76 -6.34
N GLU A 48 -6.78 -5.99 -5.57
CA GLU A 48 -6.76 -6.99 -4.49
C GLU A 48 -7.76 -6.63 -3.38
N PHE A 49 -7.81 -5.35 -2.98
CA PHE A 49 -8.76 -4.87 -1.98
C PHE A 49 -10.22 -5.05 -2.43
N ASN A 50 -10.54 -4.80 -3.70
CA ASN A 50 -11.90 -4.98 -4.22
C ASN A 50 -12.32 -6.44 -4.38
N LYS A 51 -11.37 -7.37 -4.57
CA LYS A 51 -11.64 -8.81 -4.66
C LYS A 51 -11.68 -9.50 -3.30
N LEU A 52 -11.23 -8.82 -2.24
CA LEU A 52 -11.15 -9.37 -0.91
C LEU A 52 -12.55 -9.75 -0.40
N HIS A 53 -12.71 -11.01 -0.01
CA HIS A 53 -13.90 -11.54 0.63
C HIS A 53 -13.50 -12.60 1.66
N HIS A 54 -14.36 -12.84 2.65
CA HIS A 54 -14.11 -13.78 3.73
C HIS A 54 -14.22 -15.21 3.21
N GLU A 55 -13.09 -15.87 2.96
CA GLU A 55 -13.08 -17.25 2.45
C GLU A 55 -13.04 -18.31 3.56
N THR A 56 -12.21 -18.09 4.59
CA THR A 56 -11.91 -19.10 5.61
C THR A 56 -12.40 -18.66 7.00
N THR A 57 -11.52 -18.13 7.85
CA THR A 57 -11.85 -17.64 9.19
C THR A 57 -11.97 -16.12 9.18
N VAL A 58 -12.79 -15.57 10.09
CA VAL A 58 -12.92 -14.12 10.27
C VAL A 58 -11.57 -13.48 10.59
N ASN A 59 -10.72 -14.16 11.38
CA ASN A 59 -9.39 -13.66 11.72
C ASN A 59 -8.48 -13.55 10.48
N ALA A 60 -8.45 -14.57 9.62
CA ALA A 60 -7.64 -14.54 8.40
C ALA A 60 -8.12 -13.43 7.45
N TYR A 61 -9.43 -13.23 7.34
CA TYR A 61 -10.02 -12.13 6.58
C TYR A 61 -9.64 -10.77 7.18
N LEU A 62 -9.74 -10.60 8.51
CA LEU A 62 -9.39 -9.37 9.21
C LEU A 62 -7.92 -9.00 9.02
N GLU A 63 -7.00 -9.96 9.15
CA GLU A 63 -5.58 -9.74 8.93
C GLU A 63 -5.31 -9.26 7.50
N ARG A 64 -5.88 -9.94 6.50
CA ARG A 64 -5.71 -9.56 5.09
C ARG A 64 -6.35 -8.20 4.77
N PHE A 65 -7.51 -7.91 5.37
CA PHE A 65 -8.17 -6.63 5.23
C PHE A 65 -7.34 -5.49 5.80
N ALA A 66 -6.77 -5.67 7.00
CA ALA A 66 -5.92 -4.67 7.64
C ALA A 66 -4.68 -4.36 6.79
N GLU A 67 -4.01 -5.40 6.27
CA GLU A 67 -2.86 -5.25 5.39
C GLU A 67 -3.20 -4.44 4.12
N LEU A 68 -4.26 -4.82 3.41
CA LEU A 68 -4.67 -4.13 2.18
C LEU A 68 -5.21 -2.72 2.46
N LYS A 69 -5.83 -2.48 3.63
CA LYS A 69 -6.23 -1.15 4.07
C LYS A 69 -5.01 -0.25 4.28
N ASP A 70 -3.99 -0.73 4.96
CA ASP A 70 -2.76 0.04 5.21
C ASP A 70 -2.07 0.38 3.88
N GLN A 71 -2.02 -0.58 2.94
CA GLN A 71 -1.54 -0.35 1.58
C GLN A 71 -2.38 0.68 0.82
N MET A 72 -3.72 0.62 0.92
CA MET A 72 -4.61 1.62 0.31
C MET A 72 -4.35 3.04 0.82
N LEU A 73 -4.04 3.18 2.11
CA LEU A 73 -3.77 4.49 2.73
C LEU A 73 -2.43 5.10 2.27
N ILE A 74 -1.48 4.29 1.80
CA ILE A 74 -0.23 4.80 1.21
C ILE A 74 -0.54 5.66 -0.03
N PHE A 75 -1.47 5.21 -0.87
CA PHE A 75 -1.86 5.89 -2.11
C PHE A 75 -3.05 6.84 -1.93
N ASN A 76 -3.93 6.59 -0.96
CA ASN A 76 -5.18 7.33 -0.72
C ASN A 76 -5.30 7.77 0.74
N LYS A 77 -4.43 8.70 1.15
CA LYS A 77 -4.27 9.12 2.56
C LYS A 77 -5.51 9.69 3.22
N ASN A 78 -6.42 10.27 2.44
CA ASN A 78 -7.61 10.96 2.94
C ASN A 78 -8.87 10.11 2.86
N GLN A 79 -8.72 8.78 2.72
CA GLN A 79 -9.87 7.92 2.54
C GLN A 79 -10.64 7.73 3.84
N GLU A 80 -11.96 7.92 3.74
CA GLU A 80 -12.85 7.93 4.89
C GLU A 80 -12.91 6.58 5.60
N VAL A 81 -12.95 6.60 6.92
CA VAL A 81 -13.09 5.37 7.73
C VAL A 81 -14.37 4.62 7.36
N GLU A 82 -15.44 5.35 7.06
CA GLU A 82 -16.73 4.80 6.62
C GLU A 82 -16.60 3.93 5.37
N PHE A 83 -15.77 4.33 4.40
CA PHE A 83 -15.52 3.56 3.19
C PHE A 83 -14.95 2.17 3.52
N PHE A 84 -13.94 2.13 4.41
CA PHE A 84 -13.34 0.87 4.83
C PHE A 84 -14.30 0.02 5.65
N MET A 85 -15.12 0.62 6.51
CA MET A 85 -16.13 -0.12 7.28
C MET A 85 -17.17 -0.77 6.37
N MET A 86 -17.74 -0.01 5.42
CA MET A 86 -18.70 -0.55 4.46
C MET A 86 -18.09 -1.68 3.62
N LYS A 87 -16.85 -1.51 3.17
CA LYS A 87 -16.12 -2.54 2.42
C LYS A 87 -15.88 -3.80 3.25
N PHE A 88 -15.44 -3.63 4.50
CA PHE A 88 -15.22 -4.74 5.43
C PHE A 88 -16.49 -5.56 5.62
N ILE A 89 -17.61 -4.91 5.92
CA ILE A 89 -18.90 -5.56 6.14
C ILE A 89 -19.37 -6.27 4.85
N SER A 90 -19.22 -5.62 3.69
CA SER A 90 -19.65 -6.20 2.41
C SER A 90 -18.88 -7.45 1.99
N GLY A 91 -17.64 -7.61 2.48
CA GLY A 91 -16.81 -8.78 2.18
C GLY A 91 -16.98 -9.93 3.17
N LEU A 92 -17.72 -9.77 4.27
CA LEU A 92 -18.02 -10.85 5.20
C LEU A 92 -19.03 -11.83 4.60
N LYS A 93 -18.91 -13.12 4.95
CA LYS A 93 -19.93 -14.12 4.63
C LYS A 93 -21.21 -13.86 5.43
N GLU A 94 -22.36 -14.29 4.91
CA GLU A 94 -23.64 -14.20 5.65
C GLU A 94 -23.65 -15.10 6.89
N GLU A 95 -22.91 -16.22 6.82
CA GLU A 95 -22.71 -17.16 7.92
C GLU A 95 -21.37 -16.84 8.61
N VAL A 96 -21.41 -15.91 9.56
CA VAL A 96 -20.28 -15.57 10.46
C VAL A 96 -20.56 -16.03 11.87
#